data_AF-A0A5N5JM26-F1
#
_entry.id   AF-A0A5N5JM26-F1
#
_cell.length_a   1.000
_cell.length_b   1.000
_cell.length_c   1.000
_cell.angle_alpha   90.00
_cell.angle_beta   90.00
_cell.angle_gamma   90.00
#
_symmetry.space_group_name_H-M   'P 1'
#
loop_
_entity.id
_entity.type
_entity.pdbx_description
1 polymer ?
#
loop_
_entity_poly.entity_id
_entity_poly.type
_entity_poly.pdbx_seq_one_letter_code
_entity_poly.pdbx_strand_id
1 'polypeptide(L)'
;MTVYLTQSAGVYRSFSEITKGALQHAVAENGLSLSADDADKLMRAYDSLHVFPEIPKALDALKQLPQVEPYIFTNGTQDMVSASVRSSPDLGPYADLFKGFVTVHEIQVFKPSMKVYDDLVVRTGKEGKAGEVWVVTANPFDAVGARVAGLQSAWIDRVGKGWVDRLGDVIGGVRPTVVVSGVDEAVGEIMTLSAE
;
A
#
# COMPACT_ATOMS: atom_id res chain seq x y z
N MET A 1 13.02 -7.92 -2.25
CA MET A 1 13.53 -9.30 -2.43
C MET A 1 13.22 -10.17 -1.21
N THR A 2 13.59 -9.75 0.00
CA THR A 2 13.37 -10.52 1.25
C THR A 2 11.93 -10.99 1.45
N VAL A 3 10.94 -10.10 1.29
CA VAL A 3 9.50 -10.43 1.36
C VAL A 3 9.11 -11.60 0.47
N TYR A 4 9.57 -11.59 -0.79
CA TYR A 4 9.22 -12.61 -1.78
C TYR A 4 9.95 -13.94 -1.51
N LEU A 5 11.19 -13.88 -1.04
CA LEU A 5 11.97 -15.07 -0.72
C LEU A 5 11.41 -15.82 0.48
N THR A 6 11.06 -15.11 1.56
CA THR A 6 10.47 -15.75 2.75
C THR A 6 9.14 -16.42 2.39
N GLN A 7 8.30 -15.71 1.62
CA GLN A 7 7.04 -16.25 1.13
C GLN A 7 7.23 -17.47 0.22
N SER A 8 8.15 -17.41 -0.75
CA SER A 8 8.43 -18.53 -1.65
C SER A 8 9.01 -19.75 -0.92
N ALA A 9 9.71 -19.53 0.19
CA ALA A 9 10.21 -20.58 1.06
C ALA A 9 9.15 -21.15 2.02
N GLY A 10 7.91 -20.65 1.98
CA GLY A 10 6.83 -21.06 2.88
C GLY A 10 7.00 -20.57 4.32
N VAL A 11 7.84 -19.54 4.53
CA VAL A 11 8.13 -18.99 5.86
C VAL A 11 7.54 -17.59 5.97
N TYR A 12 6.57 -17.43 6.87
CA TYR A 12 6.04 -16.12 7.21
C TYR A 12 6.83 -15.49 8.37
N ARG A 13 7.19 -14.22 8.19
CA ARG A 13 7.67 -13.30 9.21
C ARG A 13 6.89 -12.01 9.04
N SER A 14 6.61 -11.30 10.14
CA SER A 14 5.92 -10.02 10.06
C SER A 14 6.71 -9.02 9.20
N PHE A 15 6.02 -8.04 8.63
CA PHE A 15 6.68 -7.00 7.85
C PHE A 15 7.67 -6.18 8.68
N SER A 16 7.41 -6.00 9.97
CA SER A 16 8.35 -5.37 10.91
C SER A 16 9.65 -6.17 11.03
N GLU A 17 9.58 -7.49 11.22
CA GLU A 17 10.77 -8.35 11.27
C GLU A 17 11.55 -8.33 9.96
N ILE A 18 10.85 -8.41 8.82
CA ILE A 18 11.48 -8.34 7.49
C ILE A 18 12.16 -6.99 7.28
N THR A 19 11.52 -5.90 7.69
CA THR A 19 12.06 -4.53 7.57
C THR A 19 13.29 -4.35 8.47
N LYS A 20 13.26 -4.85 9.71
CA LYS A 20 14.42 -4.84 10.61
C LYS A 20 15.59 -5.65 10.05
N GLY A 21 15.32 -6.83 9.49
CA GLY A 21 16.34 -7.63 8.80
C GLY A 21 16.91 -6.93 7.57
N ALA A 22 16.08 -6.27 6.77
CA ALA A 22 16.52 -5.51 5.60
C ALA A 22 17.38 -4.29 6.00
N LEU A 23 17.02 -3.60 7.10
CA LEU A 23 17.81 -2.51 7.67
C LEU A 23 19.20 -3.00 8.11
N GLN A 24 19.26 -4.10 8.87
CA GLN A 24 20.52 -4.69 9.31
C GLN A 24 21.41 -5.11 8.12
N HIS A 25 20.80 -5.69 7.09
CA HIS A 25 21.51 -6.03 5.86
C HIS A 25 22.10 -4.78 5.17
N ALA A 26 21.29 -3.74 4.94
CA ALA A 26 21.74 -2.51 4.29
C ALA A 26 22.87 -1.82 5.08
N VAL A 27 22.80 -1.81 6.42
CA VAL A 27 23.87 -1.31 7.28
C VAL A 27 25.16 -2.11 7.08
N ALA A 28 25.07 -3.45 7.11
CA ALA A 28 26.22 -4.32 6.95
C ALA A 28 26.86 -4.21 5.55
N GLU A 29 26.06 -4.08 4.49
CA GLU A 29 26.55 -3.87 3.11
C GLU A 29 27.38 -2.58 2.97
N ASN A 30 27.10 -1.57 3.80
CA ASN A 30 27.86 -0.32 3.83
C ASN A 30 29.05 -0.36 4.82
N GLY A 31 29.37 -1.51 5.41
CA GLY A 31 30.44 -1.67 6.39
C GLY A 31 30.18 -0.92 7.71
N LEU A 32 28.92 -0.58 8.00
CA LEU A 32 28.51 0.09 9.21
C LEU A 32 28.09 -0.93 10.27
N SER A 33 28.00 -0.47 11.53
CA SER A 33 27.39 -1.23 12.62
C SER A 33 26.17 -0.47 13.15
N LEU A 34 25.17 -1.21 13.60
CA LEU A 34 23.94 -0.66 14.16
C LEU A 34 23.64 -1.38 15.47
N SER A 35 23.53 -0.61 16.56
CA SER A 35 23.14 -1.14 17.86
C SER A 35 21.67 -1.59 17.85
N ALA A 36 21.28 -2.47 18.76
CA ALA A 36 19.88 -2.87 18.90
C ALA A 36 18.98 -1.66 19.19
N ASP A 37 19.43 -0.75 20.07
CA ASP A 37 18.70 0.46 20.44
C ASP A 37 18.50 1.41 19.27
N ASP A 38 19.53 1.60 18.43
CA ASP A 38 19.42 2.47 17.25
C ASP A 38 18.58 1.83 16.15
N ALA A 39 18.66 0.50 15.98
CA ALA A 39 17.74 -0.23 15.11
C ALA A 39 16.29 -0.02 15.55
N ASP A 40 16.00 -0.11 16.85
CA ASP A 40 14.66 0.10 17.37
C ASP A 40 14.20 1.56 17.22
N LYS A 41 15.11 2.55 17.35
CA LYS A 41 14.81 3.96 17.04
C LYS A 41 14.46 4.15 15.56
N LEU A 42 15.22 3.56 14.65
CA LEU A 42 14.96 3.64 13.21
C LEU A 42 13.64 2.95 12.83
N MET A 43 13.36 1.79 13.43
CA MET A 43 12.08 1.10 13.25
C MET A 43 10.89 1.95 13.74
N ARG A 44 11.02 2.62 14.91
CA ARG A 44 9.98 3.56 15.36
C ARG A 44 9.80 4.75 14.43
N ALA A 45 10.89 5.28 13.85
CA ALA A 45 10.79 6.36 12.88
C ALA A 45 10.10 5.91 11.58
N TYR A 46 10.30 4.65 11.19
CA TYR A 46 9.59 4.04 10.06
C TYR A 46 8.08 3.92 10.31
N ASP A 47 7.67 3.73 11.56
CA ASP A 47 6.25 3.71 11.94
C ASP A 47 5.62 5.11 11.96
N SER A 48 6.37 6.20 11.77
CA SER A 48 5.88 7.59 11.83
C SER A 48 6.30 8.44 10.62
N LEU A 49 6.35 7.84 9.43
CA LEU A 49 6.74 8.55 8.21
C LEU A 49 5.80 9.73 7.90
N HIS A 50 6.38 10.82 7.42
CA HIS A 50 5.62 11.93 6.85
C HIS A 50 4.92 11.49 5.57
N VAL A 51 3.73 12.04 5.36
CA VAL A 51 3.02 11.85 4.09
C VAL A 51 3.62 12.73 3.01
N PHE A 52 3.30 12.41 1.76
CA PHE A 52 3.63 13.32 0.66
C PHE A 52 2.79 14.61 0.74
N PRO A 53 3.31 15.77 0.27
CA PRO A 53 2.65 17.06 0.44
C PRO A 53 1.22 17.16 -0.13
N GLU A 54 0.88 16.34 -1.13
CA GLU A 54 -0.47 16.31 -1.74
C GLU A 54 -1.51 15.57 -0.89
N ILE A 55 -1.08 14.73 0.07
CA ILE A 55 -1.96 13.81 0.78
C ILE A 55 -3.05 14.53 1.60
N PRO A 56 -2.77 15.59 2.38
CA PRO A 56 -3.82 16.30 3.12
C PRO A 56 -4.95 16.80 2.19
N LYS A 57 -4.60 17.40 1.05
CA LYS A 57 -5.56 17.87 0.04
C LYS A 57 -6.38 16.71 -0.54
N ALA A 58 -5.75 15.58 -0.82
CA ALA A 58 -6.43 14.39 -1.33
C ALA A 58 -7.44 13.82 -0.30
N LEU A 59 -7.04 13.75 0.97
CA LEU A 59 -7.89 13.26 2.05
C LEU A 59 -9.04 14.24 2.37
N ASP A 60 -8.82 15.55 2.24
CA ASP A 60 -9.88 16.56 2.36
C ASP A 60 -10.90 16.45 1.22
N ALA A 61 -10.46 16.19 -0.02
CA ALA A 61 -11.36 15.89 -1.13
C ALA A 61 -12.17 14.61 -0.86
N LEU A 62 -11.51 13.57 -0.35
CA LEU A 62 -12.14 12.30 -0.02
C LEU A 62 -13.20 12.41 1.09
N LYS A 63 -12.99 13.29 2.08
CA LYS A 63 -14.00 13.62 3.10
C LYS A 63 -15.31 14.16 2.51
N GLN A 64 -15.26 14.79 1.34
CA GLN A 64 -16.45 15.33 0.66
C GLN A 64 -17.18 14.29 -0.22
N LEU A 65 -16.69 13.05 -0.26
CA LEU A 65 -17.21 11.98 -1.12
C LEU A 65 -17.79 10.83 -0.27
N PRO A 66 -19.02 10.98 0.27
CA PRO A 66 -19.62 9.99 1.17
C PRO A 66 -19.89 8.61 0.53
N GLN A 67 -19.87 8.53 -0.79
CA GLN A 67 -20.00 7.28 -1.56
C GLN A 67 -18.70 6.48 -1.65
N VAL A 68 -17.57 7.05 -1.23
CA VAL A 68 -16.26 6.37 -1.23
C VAL A 68 -15.91 5.96 0.19
N GLU A 69 -15.53 4.70 0.35
CA GLU A 69 -15.10 4.13 1.63
C GLU A 69 -13.58 3.93 1.62
N PRO A 70 -12.80 4.82 2.27
CA PRO A 70 -11.35 4.70 2.26
C PRO A 70 -10.85 3.68 3.28
N TYR A 71 -9.94 2.82 2.83
CA TYR A 71 -9.22 1.85 3.65
C TYR A 71 -7.71 2.03 3.46
N ILE A 72 -6.93 1.73 4.50
CA ILE A 72 -5.48 1.54 4.32
C ILE A 72 -5.21 0.07 4.08
N PHE A 73 -4.64 -0.25 2.92
CA PHE A 73 -4.33 -1.62 2.51
C PHE A 73 -2.81 -1.85 2.47
N THR A 74 -2.27 -2.59 3.44
CA THR A 74 -0.82 -2.58 3.72
C THR A 74 -0.25 -3.98 4.02
N ASN A 75 1.02 -4.18 3.64
CA ASN A 75 1.82 -5.32 4.09
C ASN A 75 2.22 -5.22 5.58
N GLY A 76 2.11 -4.04 6.19
CA GLY A 76 2.41 -3.80 7.60
C GLY A 76 1.50 -4.58 8.55
N THR A 77 1.85 -4.59 9.83
CA THR A 77 0.97 -5.14 10.88
C THR A 77 -0.07 -4.11 11.32
N GLN A 78 -1.09 -4.57 12.05
CA GLN A 78 -2.11 -3.69 12.64
C GLN A 78 -1.48 -2.62 13.53
N ASP A 79 -0.46 -3.00 14.32
CA ASP A 79 0.24 -2.07 15.21
C ASP A 79 1.03 -1.02 14.43
N MET A 80 1.73 -1.42 13.35
CA MET A 80 2.50 -0.49 12.52
C MET A 80 1.59 0.57 11.90
N VAL A 81 0.50 0.15 11.24
CA VAL A 81 -0.41 1.10 10.58
C VAL A 81 -1.16 1.97 11.58
N SER A 82 -1.56 1.41 12.73
CA SER A 82 -2.21 2.17 13.79
C SER A 82 -1.27 3.21 14.39
N ALA A 83 0.01 2.86 14.58
CA ALA A 83 1.03 3.79 15.01
C ALA A 83 1.23 4.90 13.97
N SER A 84 1.36 4.57 12.69
CA SER A 84 1.52 5.57 11.62
C SER A 84 0.37 6.55 11.53
N VAL A 85 -0.87 6.05 11.56
CA VAL A 85 -2.05 6.92 11.47
C VAL A 85 -2.19 7.80 12.71
N ARG A 86 -1.93 7.29 13.92
CA ARG A 86 -2.13 8.05 15.16
C ARG A 86 -0.97 8.99 15.52
N SER A 87 0.26 8.61 15.19
CA SER A 87 1.46 9.36 15.57
C SER A 87 1.93 10.33 14.49
N SER A 88 1.54 10.11 13.22
CA SER A 88 1.86 11.04 12.16
C SER A 88 1.06 12.34 12.36
N PRO A 89 1.73 13.51 12.41
CA PRO A 89 1.03 14.80 12.49
C PRO A 89 0.17 15.06 11.25
N ASP A 90 0.51 14.42 10.12
CA ASP A 90 -0.14 14.66 8.84
C ASP A 90 -1.33 13.71 8.62
N LEU A 91 -1.28 12.46 9.10
CA LEU A 91 -2.39 11.50 9.01
C LEU A 91 -3.32 11.52 10.22
N GLY A 92 -2.83 11.90 11.40
CA GLY A 92 -3.61 11.95 12.64
C GLY A 92 -4.96 12.65 12.49
N PRO A 93 -5.04 13.85 11.87
CA PRO A 93 -6.30 14.56 11.63
C PRO A 93 -7.30 13.85 10.70
N TYR A 94 -6.89 12.76 10.06
CA TYR A 94 -7.68 11.97 9.12
C TYR A 94 -7.89 10.53 9.62
N ALA A 95 -7.50 10.19 10.86
CA ALA A 95 -7.64 8.83 11.37
C ALA A 95 -9.08 8.28 11.26
N ASP A 96 -10.07 9.11 11.58
CA ASP A 96 -11.50 8.75 11.53
C ASP A 96 -12.09 8.73 10.11
N LEU A 97 -11.34 9.19 9.10
CA LEU A 97 -11.76 9.10 7.70
C LEU A 97 -11.73 7.64 7.22
N PHE A 98 -10.71 6.88 7.63
CA PHE A 98 -10.53 5.49 7.19
C PHE A 98 -11.54 4.55 7.87
N LYS A 99 -12.29 3.78 7.07
CA LYS A 99 -13.22 2.77 7.56
C LYS A 99 -12.53 1.61 8.27
N GLY A 100 -11.28 1.35 7.92
CA GLY A 100 -10.46 0.35 8.57
C GLY A 100 -9.10 0.17 7.90
N PHE A 101 -8.31 -0.72 8.48
CA PHE A 101 -7.02 -1.13 7.96
C PHE A 101 -7.09 -2.59 7.54
N VAL A 102 -6.77 -2.86 6.28
CA VAL A 102 -6.65 -4.22 5.73
C VAL A 102 -5.17 -4.56 5.72
N THR A 103 -4.77 -5.38 6.70
CA THR A 103 -3.38 -5.81 6.84
C THR A 103 -3.21 -7.23 6.37
N VAL A 104 -2.09 -7.52 5.73
CA VAL A 104 -1.81 -8.89 5.27
C VAL A 104 -1.40 -9.84 6.40
N HIS A 105 -1.21 -9.29 7.61
CA HIS A 105 -0.62 -10.02 8.72
C HIS A 105 -1.49 -11.19 9.18
N GLU A 106 -2.80 -11.01 9.20
CA GLU A 106 -3.76 -12.01 9.66
C GLU A 106 -3.83 -13.23 8.73
N ILE A 107 -3.58 -13.03 7.42
CA ILE A 107 -3.59 -14.08 6.41
C ILE A 107 -2.18 -14.63 6.09
N GLN A 108 -1.15 -14.07 6.72
CA GLN A 108 0.24 -14.50 6.66
C GLN A 108 0.84 -14.63 5.24
N VAL A 109 0.41 -13.77 4.31
CA VAL A 109 0.87 -13.76 2.93
C VAL A 109 0.96 -12.32 2.43
N PHE A 110 2.08 -11.94 1.81
CA PHE A 110 2.30 -10.60 1.27
C PHE A 110 1.75 -10.40 -0.13
N LYS A 111 1.47 -9.14 -0.47
CA LYS A 111 1.26 -8.68 -1.85
C LYS A 111 2.44 -9.10 -2.74
N PRO A 112 2.22 -9.44 -4.03
CA PRO A 112 0.96 -9.44 -4.76
C PRO A 112 0.28 -10.82 -4.79
N SER A 113 0.30 -11.60 -3.71
CA SER A 113 -0.50 -12.84 -3.66
C SER A 113 -1.99 -12.53 -3.81
N MET A 114 -2.70 -13.30 -4.64
CA MET A 114 -4.13 -13.11 -4.91
C MET A 114 -4.99 -13.18 -3.64
N LYS A 115 -4.61 -14.05 -2.70
CA LYS A 115 -5.26 -14.16 -1.38
C LYS A 115 -5.40 -12.81 -0.65
N VAL A 116 -4.46 -11.90 -0.88
CA VAL A 116 -4.42 -10.59 -0.24
C VAL A 116 -5.45 -9.63 -0.83
N TYR A 117 -5.68 -9.72 -2.14
CA TYR A 117 -6.71 -8.92 -2.81
C TYR A 117 -8.10 -9.53 -2.61
N ASP A 118 -8.21 -10.85 -2.54
CA ASP A 118 -9.44 -11.54 -2.16
C ASP A 118 -9.88 -11.14 -0.73
N ASP A 119 -8.94 -11.13 0.23
CA ASP A 119 -9.21 -10.65 1.60
C ASP A 119 -9.62 -9.18 1.63
N LEU A 120 -9.00 -8.31 0.81
CA LEU A 120 -9.43 -6.92 0.66
C LEU A 120 -10.90 -6.82 0.20
N VAL A 121 -11.29 -7.60 -0.81
CA VAL A 121 -12.66 -7.61 -1.32
C VAL A 121 -13.65 -8.06 -0.23
N VAL A 122 -13.32 -9.10 0.53
CA VAL A 122 -14.16 -9.58 1.64
C VAL A 122 -14.26 -8.55 2.77
N ARG A 123 -13.14 -7.96 3.21
CA ARG A 123 -13.15 -6.98 4.32
C ARG A 123 -13.83 -5.66 3.99
N THR A 124 -13.96 -5.35 2.70
CA THR A 124 -14.70 -4.19 2.22
C THR A 124 -16.16 -4.52 1.89
N GLY A 125 -16.60 -5.78 2.05
CA GLY A 125 -17.97 -6.22 1.74
C GLY A 125 -18.33 -6.12 0.26
N LYS A 126 -17.32 -6.26 -0.62
CA LYS A 126 -17.43 -6.07 -2.06
C LYS A 126 -17.38 -7.40 -2.82
N GLU A 127 -17.70 -8.51 -2.18
CA GLU A 127 -17.82 -9.80 -2.86
C GLU A 127 -18.80 -9.71 -4.05
N GLY A 128 -18.39 -10.22 -5.21
CA GLY A 128 -19.15 -10.09 -6.46
C GLY A 128 -19.09 -8.71 -7.13
N LYS A 129 -18.40 -7.74 -6.52
CA LYS A 129 -18.25 -6.34 -6.98
C LYS A 129 -16.79 -5.88 -6.95
N ALA A 130 -15.85 -6.78 -7.19
CA ALA A 130 -14.41 -6.47 -7.15
C ALA A 130 -14.02 -5.29 -8.06
N GLY A 131 -14.72 -5.09 -9.18
CA GLY A 131 -14.53 -3.94 -10.08
C GLY A 131 -14.86 -2.57 -9.47
N GLU A 132 -15.55 -2.51 -8.33
CA GLU A 132 -15.78 -1.28 -7.56
C GLU A 132 -14.64 -0.96 -6.58
N VAL A 133 -13.70 -1.89 -6.38
CA VAL A 133 -12.57 -1.73 -5.44
C VAL A 133 -11.35 -1.18 -6.19
N TRP A 134 -10.80 -0.09 -5.68
CA TRP A 134 -9.63 0.58 -6.25
C TRP A 134 -8.41 0.46 -5.35
N VAL A 135 -7.30 0.00 -5.92
CA VAL A 135 -5.99 0.04 -5.27
C VAL A 135 -5.20 1.25 -5.78
N VAL A 136 -4.99 2.23 -4.92
CA VAL A 136 -4.17 3.42 -5.19
C VAL A 136 -2.76 3.17 -4.68
N THR A 137 -1.75 3.16 -5.56
CA THR A 137 -0.40 2.72 -5.18
C THR A 137 0.69 3.29 -6.09
N ALA A 138 1.87 3.53 -5.52
CA ALA A 138 3.07 3.86 -6.29
C ALA A 138 3.89 2.61 -6.66
N ASN A 139 3.50 1.42 -6.18
CA ASN A 139 4.23 0.18 -6.39
C ASN A 139 3.71 -0.57 -7.62
N PRO A 140 4.54 -0.81 -8.65
CA PRO A 140 4.08 -1.50 -9.86
C PRO A 140 3.49 -2.90 -9.60
N PHE A 141 4.10 -3.67 -8.70
CA PHE A 141 3.61 -5.01 -8.34
C PHE A 141 2.21 -4.98 -7.73
N ASP A 142 1.87 -3.92 -6.99
CA ASP A 142 0.58 -3.81 -6.33
C ASP A 142 -0.50 -3.33 -7.30
N ALA A 143 -0.15 -2.39 -8.20
CA ALA A 143 -1.03 -1.95 -9.26
C ALA A 143 -1.39 -3.09 -10.22
N VAL A 144 -0.40 -3.90 -10.60
CA VAL A 144 -0.62 -5.09 -11.45
C VAL A 144 -1.36 -6.18 -10.69
N GLY A 145 -0.98 -6.46 -9.43
CA GLY A 145 -1.64 -7.48 -8.60
C GLY A 145 -3.14 -7.22 -8.43
N ALA A 146 -3.52 -5.96 -8.18
CA ALA A 146 -4.93 -5.56 -8.11
C ALA A 146 -5.69 -5.86 -9.41
N ARG A 147 -5.10 -5.53 -10.57
CA ARG A 147 -5.71 -5.74 -11.88
C ARG A 147 -5.87 -7.22 -12.22
N VAL A 148 -4.89 -8.05 -11.87
CA VAL A 148 -4.98 -9.52 -12.02
C VAL A 148 -6.12 -10.08 -11.16
N ALA A 149 -6.34 -9.53 -9.97
CA ALA A 149 -7.43 -9.92 -9.09
C ALA A 149 -8.82 -9.35 -9.52
N GLY A 150 -8.90 -8.64 -10.65
CA GLY A 150 -10.15 -8.05 -11.16
C GLY A 150 -10.57 -6.74 -10.49
N LEU A 151 -9.70 -6.16 -9.67
CA LEU A 151 -9.89 -4.83 -9.08
C LEU A 151 -9.42 -3.75 -10.07
N GLN A 152 -9.75 -2.49 -9.76
CA GLN A 152 -9.17 -1.35 -10.45
C GLN A 152 -7.89 -0.89 -9.75
N SER A 153 -7.00 -0.22 -10.47
CA SER A 153 -5.84 0.41 -9.85
C SER A 153 -5.49 1.77 -10.45
N ALA A 154 -5.18 2.70 -9.55
CA ALA A 154 -4.61 3.99 -9.89
C ALA A 154 -3.13 3.97 -9.50
N TRP A 155 -2.25 3.97 -10.50
CA TRP A 155 -0.81 4.01 -10.27
C TRP A 155 -0.30 5.43 -10.18
N ILE A 156 0.42 5.75 -9.09
CA ILE A 156 0.95 7.09 -8.83
C ILE A 156 2.34 7.26 -9.46
N ASP A 157 2.41 8.02 -10.54
CA ASP A 157 3.62 8.44 -11.23
C ASP A 157 4.11 9.81 -10.74
N ARG A 158 4.79 9.84 -9.60
CA ARG A 158 5.40 11.10 -9.11
C ARG A 158 6.56 11.59 -9.98
N VAL A 159 7.14 10.73 -10.81
CA VAL A 159 8.33 11.07 -11.63
C VAL A 159 7.91 11.63 -12.99
N GLY A 160 6.68 11.38 -13.44
CA GLY A 160 6.13 11.88 -14.69
C GLY A 160 6.74 11.22 -15.93
N LYS A 161 7.12 9.94 -15.82
CA LYS A 161 7.69 9.16 -16.94
C LYS A 161 6.67 8.29 -17.68
N GLY A 162 5.44 8.26 -17.19
CA GLY A 162 4.42 7.31 -17.56
C GLY A 162 4.69 5.91 -17.00
N TRP A 163 3.77 4.99 -17.27
CA TRP A 163 3.92 3.58 -16.91
C TRP A 163 5.00 2.92 -17.78
N VAL A 164 6.19 2.73 -17.21
CA VAL A 164 7.34 2.08 -17.87
C VAL A 164 7.61 0.66 -17.38
N ASP A 165 6.96 0.25 -16.28
CA ASP A 165 7.15 -1.08 -15.69
C ASP A 165 6.63 -2.19 -16.62
N ARG A 166 7.35 -3.31 -16.65
CA ARG A 166 7.13 -4.43 -17.59
C ARG A 166 6.52 -5.67 -16.93
N LEU A 167 6.25 -5.65 -15.63
CA LEU A 167 5.69 -6.80 -14.90
C LEU A 167 4.38 -7.27 -15.53
N GLY A 168 3.52 -6.34 -15.91
CA GLY A 168 2.26 -6.66 -16.57
C GLY A 168 2.42 -7.30 -17.95
N ASP A 169 3.48 -6.97 -18.69
CA ASP A 169 3.73 -7.50 -20.04
C ASP A 169 3.98 -9.01 -20.00
N VAL A 170 4.69 -9.47 -18.98
CA VAL A 170 5.08 -10.88 -18.86
C VAL A 170 3.95 -11.79 -18.34
N ILE A 171 2.87 -11.23 -17.81
CA ILE A 171 1.74 -12.00 -17.24
C ILE A 171 0.42 -11.82 -18.00
N GLY A 172 0.48 -11.33 -19.24
CA GLY A 172 -0.71 -11.19 -20.11
C GLY A 172 -1.09 -9.76 -20.48
N GLY A 173 -0.14 -8.82 -20.45
CA GLY A 173 -0.38 -7.44 -20.89
C GLY A 173 -1.19 -6.60 -19.90
N VAL A 174 -1.15 -6.93 -18.62
CA VAL A 174 -1.91 -6.23 -17.58
C VAL A 174 -1.33 -4.82 -17.34
N ARG A 175 -2.20 -3.82 -17.21
CA ARG A 175 -1.84 -2.43 -16.95
C ARG A 175 -2.71 -1.85 -15.83
N PRO A 176 -2.22 -0.83 -15.10
CA PRO A 176 -3.08 -0.04 -14.21
C PRO A 176 -4.29 0.50 -14.96
N THR A 177 -5.39 0.72 -14.25
CA THR A 177 -6.60 1.33 -14.84
C THR A 177 -6.32 2.77 -15.26
N VAL A 178 -5.66 3.54 -14.37
CA VAL A 178 -5.22 4.91 -14.63
C VAL A 178 -3.81 5.14 -14.12
N VAL A 179 -3.12 6.08 -14.76
CA VAL A 179 -1.81 6.59 -14.34
C VAL A 179 -1.99 8.06 -14.01
N VAL A 180 -1.63 8.44 -12.79
CA VAL A 180 -1.89 9.79 -12.23
C VAL A 180 -0.66 10.27 -11.47
N SER A 181 -0.49 11.58 -11.31
CA SER A 181 0.69 12.17 -10.68
C SER A 181 0.66 12.17 -9.14
N GLY A 182 -0.53 12.05 -8.55
CA GLY A 182 -0.76 12.16 -7.11
C GLY A 182 -2.04 11.49 -6.65
N VAL A 183 -2.21 11.37 -5.33
CA VAL A 183 -3.42 10.76 -4.74
C VAL A 183 -4.64 11.65 -4.93
N ASP A 184 -4.49 12.96 -4.98
CA ASP A 184 -5.59 13.89 -5.25
C ASP A 184 -6.13 13.73 -6.67
N GLU A 185 -5.25 13.56 -7.65
CA GLU A 185 -5.64 13.23 -9.03
C GLU A 185 -6.29 11.84 -9.12
N ALA A 186 -5.76 10.85 -8.39
CA ALA A 186 -6.36 9.52 -8.31
C ALA A 186 -7.83 9.58 -7.85
N VAL A 187 -8.12 10.36 -6.80
CA VAL A 187 -9.50 10.53 -6.30
C VAL A 187 -10.40 11.12 -7.38
N GLY A 188 -9.93 12.12 -8.13
CA GLY A 188 -10.70 12.72 -9.23
C GLY A 188 -11.00 11.72 -10.36
N GLU A 189 -10.00 10.99 -10.83
CA GLU A 189 -10.16 10.00 -11.90
C GLU A 189 -11.07 8.83 -11.50
N ILE A 190 -10.95 8.34 -10.26
CA ILE A 190 -11.82 7.30 -9.73
C ILE A 190 -13.28 7.74 -9.76
N MET A 191 -13.55 9.00 -9.38
CA MET A 191 -14.91 9.53 -9.38
C MET A 191 -15.48 9.68 -10.79
N THR A 192 -14.68 10.13 -11.75
CA THR A 192 -15.09 10.19 -13.16
C THR A 192 -15.46 8.81 -13.69
N LEU A 193 -14.57 7.83 -13.50
CA LEU A 193 -14.73 6.48 -14.03
C LEU A 193 -15.82 5.66 -13.33
N SER A 194 -16.16 6.00 -12.09
CA SER A 194 -17.24 5.33 -11.33
C SER A 194 -18.63 5.93 -11.62
N ALA A 195 -18.70 7.01 -12.41
CA ALA A 195 -19.96 7.64 -12.81
C ALA A 195 -20.47 7.18 -14.19
N GLU A 196 -19.63 6.44 -14.94
CA GLU A 196 -19.93 5.82 -16.24
C GLU A 196 -20.57 4.43 -16.09
#